data_AF-A0A2J8RKM2-F1
#
_entry.id   AF-A0A2J8RKM2-F1
#
_cell.length_a   1.000
_cell.length_b   1.000
_cell.length_c   1.000
_cell.angle_alpha   90.00
_cell.angle_beta   90.00
_cell.angle_gamma   90.00
#
_symmetry.space_group_name_H-M   'P 1'
#
loop_
_entity.id
_entity.type
_entity.pdbx_description
1 polymer ?
#
loop_
_entity_poly.entity_id
_entity_poly.type
_entity_poly.pdbx_seq_one_letter_code
_entity_poly.pdbx_strand_id
1 'polypeptide(L)' 'CLEFLEDSPFLQSRGWARTCVNAIKVYRDRAWVLYEEPNYRGCMYVVERGDFRSFSDWEAHGA' A
#
# COMPACT_ATOMS: atom_id res chain seq x y z
N CYS A 1 -6.16 11.84 -1.14
CA CYS A 1 -5.12 10.81 -1.32
C CYS A 1 -3.91 11.20 -0.47
N LEU A 2 -3.05 10.25 -0.12
CA LEU A 2 -1.75 10.54 0.48
C LEU A 2 -0.65 10.06 -0.48
N GLU A 3 0.46 10.76 -0.49
CA GLU A 3 1.63 10.41 -1.29
C GLU A 3 2.80 10.11 -0.37
N PHE A 4 3.54 9.05 -0.70
CA PHE A 4 4.65 8.56 0.09
C PHE A 4 5.90 8.47 -0.78
N LEU A 5 7.02 8.98 -0.27
CA LEU A 5 8.34 8.88 -0.89
C LEU A 5 9.31 8.02 -0.06
N GLU A 6 8.94 7.78 1.20
CA GLU A 6 9.69 7.04 2.21
C GLU A 6 8.75 6.04 2.90
N ASP A 7 9.31 5.12 3.68
CA ASP A 7 8.53 4.15 4.43
C ASP A 7 7.60 4.82 5.46
N SER A 8 6.50 4.14 5.75
CA SER A 8 5.56 4.55 6.77
C SER A 8 5.12 3.33 7.57
N PRO A 9 5.52 3.23 8.85
CA PRO A 9 5.11 2.11 9.69
C PRO A 9 3.64 2.20 10.08
N PHE A 10 3.00 3.37 9.95
CA PHE A 10 1.64 3.59 10.42
C PHE A 10 0.94 4.71 9.64
N LEU A 11 -0.02 4.36 8.80
CA LEU A 11 -0.70 5.30 7.90
C LEU A 11 -1.47 6.40 8.64
N GLN A 12 -2.06 6.07 9.80
CA GLN A 12 -2.81 7.02 10.63
C GLN A 12 -1.91 8.16 11.14
N SER A 13 -0.63 7.90 11.39
CA SER A 13 0.34 8.95 11.77
C SER A 13 0.58 9.97 10.66
N ARG A 14 0.32 9.59 9.40
CA ARG A 14 0.45 10.43 8.21
C ARG A 14 -0.89 11.08 7.81
N GLY A 15 -1.90 11.00 8.68
CA GLY A 15 -3.22 11.61 8.47
C GLY A 15 -4.22 10.71 7.75
N TRP A 16 -3.94 9.41 7.56
CA TRP A 16 -4.91 8.47 7.00
C TRP A 16 -5.91 8.02 8.07
N ALA A 17 -7.03 8.73 8.21
CA ALA A 17 -8.06 8.41 9.22
C ALA A 17 -8.93 7.19 8.88
N ARG A 18 -8.69 6.51 7.74
CA ARG A 18 -9.47 5.35 7.29
C ARG A 18 -8.80 4.05 7.73
N THR A 19 -9.60 3.00 7.87
CA THR A 19 -9.13 1.65 8.24
C THR A 19 -8.78 0.78 7.02
N CYS A 20 -9.07 1.24 5.80
CA CYS A 20 -8.80 0.51 4.57
C CYS A 20 -8.16 1.41 3.50
N VAL A 21 -7.53 0.77 2.52
CA VAL A 21 -7.00 1.40 1.31
C VAL A 21 -7.75 0.83 0.11
N ASN A 22 -8.37 1.70 -0.70
CA ASN A 22 -9.22 1.27 -1.81
C ASN A 22 -8.49 1.27 -3.17
N ALA A 23 -7.49 2.14 -3.33
CA ALA A 23 -6.75 2.29 -4.57
C ALA A 23 -5.33 2.74 -4.27
N ILE A 24 -4.38 2.30 -5.10
CA ILE A 24 -2.95 2.57 -4.98
C ILE A 24 -2.40 2.88 -6.36
N LYS A 25 -1.56 3.90 -6.44
CA LYS A 25 -0.83 4.24 -7.65
C LYS A 25 0.65 4.29 -7.33
N VAL A 26 1.44 3.47 -8.02
CA VAL A 26 2.90 3.41 -7.87
C VAL A 26 3.52 4.08 -9.08
N TYR A 27 4.13 5.24 -8.85
CA TYR A 27 4.61 6.11 -9.93
C TYR A 27 6.00 5.76 -10.47
N ARG A 28 6.91 5.26 -9.63
CA ARG A 28 8.32 5.00 -9.98
C ARG A 28 8.56 3.51 -10.19
N ASP A 29 9.67 3.17 -10.84
CA ASP A 29 10.15 1.78 -11.04
C ASP A 29 10.71 1.17 -9.74
N ARG A 30 10.02 1.38 -8.62
CA ARG A 30 10.32 0.78 -7.32
C ARG A 30 9.05 0.12 -6.81
N ALA A 31 9.16 -1.14 -6.41
CA ALA A 31 8.08 -1.85 -5.75
C ALA A 31 7.91 -1.35 -4.31
N TRP A 32 6.68 -1.42 -3.82
CA TRP A 32 6.33 -1.22 -2.41
C TRP A 32 5.77 -2.50 -1.83
N VAL A 33 5.99 -2.70 -0.53
CA VAL A 33 5.34 -3.75 0.25
C VAL A 33 4.36 -3.10 1.20
N LEU A 34 3.09 -3.50 1.07
CA LEU A 34 2.01 -3.08 1.94
C LEU A 34 1.83 -4.13 3.02
N TYR A 35 1.45 -3.67 4.20
CA TYR A 35 1.21 -4.50 5.37
C TYR A 35 -0.19 -4.23 5.89
N GLU A 36 -0.89 -5.31 6.25
CA GLU A 36 -2.22 -5.22 6.86
C GLU A 36 -2.17 -4.58 8.25
N GLU A 37 -1.13 -4.89 9.03
CA GLU A 37 -0.95 -4.37 10.37
C GLU A 37 0.16 -3.30 10.44
N PRO A 38 0.05 -2.33 11.37
CA PRO A 38 1.10 -1.35 11.62
C PRO A 38 2.44 -2.00 11.97
N ASN A 39 3.51 -1.26 11.70
CA ASN A 39 4.90 -1.65 11.98
C ASN A 39 5.33 -2.91 11.21
N TYR A 40 4.90 -3.02 9.95
CA TYR A 40 5.34 -4.04 8.99
C TYR A 40 4.96 -5.47 9.41
N ARG A 41 3.70 -5.65 9.85
CA ARG A 41 3.16 -6.93 10.35
C ARG A 41 1.94 -7.40 9.56
N GLY A 42 1.56 -8.65 9.78
CA GLY A 42 0.42 -9.28 9.11
C GLY A 42 0.72 -9.69 7.68
N CYS A 43 -0.34 -9.82 6.88
CA CYS A 43 -0.25 -10.16 5.45
C CYS A 43 0.50 -9.08 4.67
N MET A 44 1.33 -9.53 3.73
CA MET A 44 2.14 -8.66 2.87
C MET A 44 1.58 -8.65 1.45
N TYR A 45 1.56 -7.48 0.83
CA TYR A 45 1.13 -7.32 -0.57
C TYR A 45 2.19 -6.52 -1.32
N VAL A 46 2.72 -7.09 -2.40
CA VAL A 46 3.72 -6.43 -3.25
C VAL A 46 3.01 -5.68 -4.36
N VAL A 47 3.30 -4.39 -4.49
CA VAL A 47 2.79 -3.55 -5.57
C VAL A 47 3.96 -2.95 -6.35
N GLU A 48 4.03 -3.28 -7.63
CA GLU A 48 4.96 -2.68 -8.57
C GLU A 48 4.35 -1.45 -9.23
N ARG A 49 5.08 -0.85 -10.17
CA ARG A 49 4.61 0.31 -10.94
C ARG A 49 3.27 0.01 -11.61
N GLY A 50 2.25 0.79 -11.29
CA GLY A 50 0.91 0.58 -11.84
C GLY A 50 -0.20 1.36 -11.14
N ASP A 51 -1.42 1.17 -11.64
CA ASP A 51 -2.66 1.73 -11.12
C ASP A 51 -3.54 0.58 -10.62
N PHE A 52 -3.68 0.43 -9.31
CA PHE A 52 -4.50 -0.57 -8.65
C PHE A 52 -5.77 0.12 -8.10
N ARG A 53 -6.94 -0.28 -8.57
CA ARG A 53 -8.23 0.37 -8.30
C ARG A 53 -9.05 -0.37 -7.25
N SER A 54 -8.65 -1.58 -6.89
CA SER A 54 -9.30 -2.40 -5.88
C SER A 54 -8.30 -3.28 -5.13
N PHE A 55 -8.71 -3.80 -3.96
CA PHE A 55 -7.92 -4.76 -3.19
C PHE A 55 -7.56 -6.02 -3.99
N SER A 56 -8.50 -6.53 -4.78
CA SER A 56 -8.30 -7.69 -5.63
C SER A 56 -7.20 -7.48 -6.68
N ASP A 57 -6.92 -6.22 -7.06
CA ASP A 57 -5.91 -5.92 -8.06
C ASP A 57 -4.50 -6.19 -7.51
N TRP A 58 -4.18 -5.79 -6.28
CA TRP A 58 -2.85 -6.04 -5.69
C TRP A 58 -2.73 -7.38 -4.96
N GLU A 59 -3.85 -7.96 -4.52
CA GLU A 59 -3.87 -9.33 -4.00
C GLU A 59 -3.49 -10.35 -5.09
N ALA A 60 -4.04 -10.17 -6.30
CA ALA A 60 -3.73 -11.04 -7.44
C ALA A 60 -2.27 -11.00 -7.90
N HIS A 61 -1.54 -9.92 -7.60
CA HIS A 61 -0.11 -9.79 -7.93
C HIS A 61 0.81 -10.44 -6.87
N GLY A 62 0.27 -10.84 -5.72
CA GLY A 62 1.01 -11.50 -4.63
C GLY A 62 0.93 -13.03 -4.64
N ALA A 63 0.25 -13.64 -5.61
CA ALA A 63 0.08 -15.09 -5.77
C ALA A 63 0.98 -15.70 -6.87
#